data_AF-A0A6A4AM98-F1
#
_entry.id   AF-A0A6A4AM98-F1
#
_cell.length_a   1.000
_cell.length_b   1.000
_cell.length_c   1.000
_cell.angle_alpha   90.00
_cell.angle_beta   90.00
_cell.angle_gamma   90.00
#
_symmetry.space_group_name_H-M   'P 1'
#
loop_
_entity.id
_entity.type
_entity.pdbx_description
1 polymer ?
#
loop_
_entity_poly.entity_id
_entity_poly.type
_entity_poly.pdbx_seq_one_letter_code
_entity_poly.pdbx_strand_id
1 'polypeptide(L)'
;GHALMQHGEAAFYDFVAQQLEPALGRPLPQMEVRCKNLSIVAKVPVVKQSSSSATSELPSVYNSLKHVVRKLTATKRVTERHVLNRVDAVFEPGTITLVLGQPGSGKTSLMKVLSGQFPMQKNVTVDGDISYNGRTWQELLPKLPQLAAYVPQTDKHFPALSVQETLEFAHACCPEEVAS
;
A
#
# COMPACT_ATOMS: atom_id res chain seq x y z
N GLY A 1 -8.47 -21.22 9.71
CA GLY A 1 -8.53 -20.48 8.44
C GLY A 1 -9.45 -21.15 7.44
N HIS A 2 -8.96 -22.15 6.70
CA HIS A 2 -9.70 -22.79 5.61
C HIS A 2 -11.08 -23.36 6.00
N ALA A 3 -11.23 -23.93 7.20
CA ALA A 3 -12.50 -24.49 7.69
C ALA A 3 -13.55 -23.43 8.09
N LEU A 4 -13.13 -22.21 8.47
CA LEU A 4 -14.04 -21.16 8.91
C LEU A 4 -14.67 -20.41 7.74
N MET A 5 -13.88 -20.11 6.69
CA MET A 5 -14.39 -19.46 5.48
C MET A 5 -15.34 -20.34 4.66
N GLN A 6 -15.33 -21.67 4.86
CA GLN A 6 -16.32 -22.58 4.27
C GLN A 6 -17.75 -22.26 4.73
N HIS A 7 -17.90 -21.66 5.91
CA HIS A 7 -19.18 -21.27 6.48
C HIS A 7 -19.58 -19.82 6.11
N GLY A 8 -18.80 -19.17 5.24
CA GLY A 8 -19.03 -17.79 4.80
C GLY A 8 -18.33 -16.74 5.67
N GLU A 9 -18.41 -15.49 5.24
CA GLU A 9 -17.76 -14.35 5.92
C GLU A 9 -18.42 -14.00 7.26
N ALA A 10 -19.74 -14.16 7.39
CA ALA A 10 -20.46 -13.91 8.64
C ALA A 10 -20.00 -14.84 9.78
N ALA A 11 -19.86 -16.14 9.51
CA ALA A 11 -19.36 -17.09 10.48
C ALA A 11 -17.90 -16.80 10.90
N PHE A 12 -17.09 -16.29 9.97
CA PHE A 12 -15.73 -15.84 10.30
C PHE A 12 -15.75 -14.59 11.17
N TYR A 13 -16.60 -13.61 10.85
CA TYR A 13 -16.75 -12.40 11.65
C TYR A 13 -17.19 -12.73 13.08
N ASP A 14 -18.23 -13.55 13.25
CA ASP A 14 -18.74 -13.97 14.56
C ASP A 14 -17.66 -14.67 15.39
N PHE A 15 -16.86 -15.53 14.75
CA PHE A 15 -15.73 -16.17 15.41
C PHE A 15 -14.69 -15.16 15.89
N VAL A 16 -14.32 -14.19 15.04
CA VAL A 16 -13.35 -13.15 15.41
C VAL A 16 -13.89 -12.27 16.54
N ALA A 17 -15.17 -11.87 16.47
CA ALA A 17 -15.83 -11.09 17.50
C ALA A 17 -15.84 -11.83 18.84
N GLN A 18 -16.23 -13.10 18.85
CA GLN A 18 -16.27 -13.92 20.06
C GLN A 18 -14.91 -14.03 20.77
N GLN A 19 -13.80 -14.01 20.02
CA GLN A 19 -12.45 -14.10 20.58
C GLN A 19 -11.90 -12.73 21.00
N LEU A 20 -12.12 -11.68 20.20
CA LEU A 20 -11.48 -10.38 20.40
C LEU A 20 -12.29 -9.44 21.31
N GLU A 21 -13.61 -9.46 21.26
CA GLU A 21 -14.44 -8.54 22.07
C GLU A 21 -14.23 -8.74 23.58
N PRO A 22 -14.13 -9.97 24.13
CA PRO A 22 -13.82 -10.15 25.55
C PRO A 22 -12.44 -9.61 25.94
N ALA A 23 -11.46 -9.72 25.04
CA ALA A 23 -10.10 -9.22 25.25
C ALA A 23 -10.03 -7.68 25.15
N LEU A 24 -10.84 -7.09 24.28
CA LEU A 24 -10.91 -5.63 24.09
C LEU A 24 -11.82 -4.93 25.09
N GLY A 25 -12.74 -5.65 25.75
CA GLY A 25 -13.75 -5.07 26.64
C GLY A 25 -14.79 -4.19 25.92
N ARG A 26 -14.87 -4.27 24.58
CA ARG A 26 -15.76 -3.48 23.73
C ARG A 26 -16.06 -4.24 22.43
N PRO A 27 -17.17 -3.92 21.74
CA PRO A 27 -17.46 -4.52 20.44
C PRO A 27 -16.39 -4.18 19.40
N LEU A 28 -16.26 -5.02 18.36
CA LEU A 28 -15.32 -4.76 17.29
C LEU A 28 -15.64 -3.44 16.57
N PRO A 29 -14.63 -2.58 16.32
CA PRO A 29 -14.84 -1.31 15.64
C PRO A 29 -15.34 -1.54 14.21
N GLN A 30 -16.42 -0.83 13.84
CA GLN A 30 -16.98 -0.87 12.50
C GLN A 30 -16.43 0.29 11.67
N MET A 31 -15.80 -0.01 10.53
CA MET A 31 -15.24 1.00 9.64
C MET A 31 -15.68 0.73 8.20
N GLU A 32 -16.52 1.62 7.67
CA GLU A 32 -16.83 1.67 6.26
C GLU A 32 -15.84 2.57 5.54
N VAL A 33 -15.27 2.10 4.44
CA VAL A 33 -14.35 2.87 3.61
C VAL A 33 -14.96 3.08 2.23
N ARG A 34 -15.02 4.33 1.76
CA ARG A 34 -15.52 4.67 0.42
C ARG A 34 -14.44 5.36 -0.38
N CYS A 35 -14.30 4.95 -1.64
CA CYS A 35 -13.49 5.61 -2.65
C CYS A 35 -14.42 6.14 -3.74
N LYS A 36 -14.23 7.39 -4.15
CA LYS A 36 -14.95 8.00 -5.27
C LYS A 36 -13.97 8.63 -6.24
N ASN A 37 -14.00 8.19 -7.49
CA ASN A 37 -13.14 8.67 -8.58
C ASN A 37 -11.63 8.65 -8.22
N LEU A 38 -11.18 7.73 -7.36
CA LEU A 38 -9.82 7.72 -6.83
C LEU A 38 -8.79 7.47 -7.95
N SER A 39 -7.90 8.43 -8.17
CA SER A 39 -6.85 8.38 -9.19
C SER A 39 -5.51 8.70 -8.58
N ILE A 40 -4.47 7.95 -8.98
CA ILE A 40 -3.10 8.20 -8.54
C ILE A 40 -2.21 8.25 -9.75
N VAL A 41 -1.51 9.37 -9.91
CA VAL A 41 -0.62 9.63 -11.03
C VAL A 41 0.78 9.85 -10.51
N ALA A 42 1.76 9.13 -11.05
CA ALA A 42 3.17 9.30 -10.76
C ALA A 42 3.91 9.85 -11.98
N LYS A 43 4.62 10.96 -11.82
CA LYS A 43 5.53 11.54 -12.80
C LYS A 43 6.86 10.78 -12.74
N VAL A 44 7.16 10.02 -13.78
CA VAL A 44 8.36 9.18 -13.86
C VAL A 44 9.32 9.76 -14.92
N PRO A 45 10.59 10.02 -14.58
CA PRO A 45 11.58 10.39 -15.58
C PRO A 45 11.89 9.19 -16.47
N VAL A 46 11.60 9.28 -17.77
CA VAL A 46 11.89 8.24 -18.74
C VAL A 46 13.23 8.55 -19.39
N VAL A 47 14.23 7.75 -19.07
CA VAL A 47 15.49 7.71 -19.82
C VAL A 47 15.28 6.76 -20.98
N LYS A 48 15.17 7.29 -22.22
CA LYS A 48 15.20 6.45 -23.42
C LYS A 48 16.59 5.83 -23.54
N GLN A 49 16.79 4.65 -22.97
CA GLN A 49 17.87 3.76 -23.38
C GLN A 49 17.40 3.05 -24.64
N SER A 50 17.71 3.61 -25.80
CA SER A 50 17.71 2.83 -27.05
C SER A 50 18.70 1.68 -26.85
N SER A 51 18.17 0.48 -26.64
CA SER A 51 18.87 -0.79 -26.65
C SER A 51 19.35 -1.06 -28.06
N SER A 52 20.59 -0.70 -28.37
CA SER A 52 21.33 -1.37 -29.43
C SER A 52 21.94 -2.63 -28.84
N SER A 53 21.51 -3.75 -29.41
CA SER A 53 21.97 -5.13 -29.23
C SER A 53 23.49 -5.30 -29.16
N ALA A 54 23.88 -6.34 -28.44
CA ALA A 54 25.21 -6.92 -28.22
C ALA A 54 26.24 -6.75 -29.36
N THR A 55 27.47 -6.37 -28.97
CA THR A 55 28.71 -7.13 -29.26
C THR A 55 29.73 -6.82 -28.17
N SER A 56 30.39 -7.88 -27.68
CA SER A 56 31.48 -7.83 -26.71
C SER A 56 32.75 -7.32 -27.39
N GLU A 57 33.06 -6.03 -27.26
CA GLU A 57 34.38 -5.49 -27.63
C GLU A 57 34.91 -4.52 -26.56
N LEU A 58 36.23 -4.56 -26.39
CA LEU A 58 37.03 -3.96 -25.32
C LEU A 58 36.68 -2.48 -25.05
N PRO A 59 36.85 -2.00 -23.81
CA PRO A 59 36.53 -0.63 -23.43
C PRO A 59 37.55 0.34 -24.05
N SER A 60 37.29 0.75 -25.30
CA SER A 60 37.98 1.87 -25.94
C SER A 60 37.43 3.18 -25.38
N VAL A 61 38.33 4.14 -25.12
CA VAL A 61 38.07 5.50 -24.60
C VAL A 61 36.92 6.20 -25.34
N TYR A 62 36.71 5.84 -26.62
CA TYR A 62 35.61 6.33 -27.45
C TYR A 62 34.21 5.98 -26.92
N ASN A 63 33.99 4.75 -26.43
CA ASN A 63 32.68 4.35 -25.91
C ASN A 63 32.36 5.11 -24.62
N SER A 64 33.35 5.30 -23.75
CA SER A 64 33.23 6.12 -22.53
C SER A 64 32.89 7.58 -22.85
N LEU A 65 33.58 8.18 -23.84
CA LEU A 65 33.31 9.55 -24.25
C LEU A 65 31.91 9.69 -24.89
N LYS A 66 31.50 8.72 -25.70
CA LYS A 66 30.15 8.66 -26.29
C LYS A 66 29.06 8.56 -25.22
N HIS A 67 29.31 7.83 -24.12
CA HIS A 67 28.38 7.77 -22.98
C HIS A 67 28.28 9.10 -22.22
N VAL A 68 29.39 9.84 -22.09
CA VAL A 68 29.41 11.17 -21.45
C VAL A 68 28.67 12.19 -22.30
N VAL A 69 29.01 12.29 -23.59
CA VAL A 69 28.34 13.22 -24.51
C VAL A 69 26.84 12.90 -24.60
N ARG A 70 26.47 11.62 -24.68
CA ARG A 70 25.06 11.21 -24.72
C ARG A 70 24.31 11.47 -23.40
N LYS A 71 24.98 11.44 -22.24
CA LYS A 71 24.39 11.89 -20.97
C LYS A 71 24.18 13.40 -20.95
N LEU A 72 25.10 14.17 -21.55
CA LEU A 72 25.00 15.63 -21.65
C LEU A 72 23.91 16.07 -22.64
N THR A 73 23.66 15.30 -23.71
CA THR A 73 22.61 15.59 -24.70
C THR A 73 21.27 14.90 -24.41
N ALA A 74 21.15 14.08 -23.36
CA ALA A 74 19.92 13.37 -23.05
C ALA A 74 18.88 14.31 -22.42
N THR A 75 17.86 14.67 -23.20
CA THR A 75 16.68 15.38 -22.68
C THR A 75 15.93 14.47 -21.71
N LYS A 76 15.89 14.83 -20.42
CA LYS A 76 15.01 14.18 -19.44
C LYS A 76 13.56 14.44 -19.83
N ARG A 77 12.86 13.42 -20.35
CA ARG A 77 11.41 13.48 -20.56
C ARG A 77 10.72 12.89 -19.34
N VAL A 78 9.79 13.64 -18.77
CA VAL A 78 8.92 13.16 -17.68
C VAL A 78 7.65 12.64 -18.32
N THR A 79 7.22 11.44 -17.93
CA THR A 79 5.96 10.84 -18.38
C THR A 79 5.09 10.55 -17.17
N GLU A 80 3.79 10.82 -17.31
CA GLU A 80 2.81 10.52 -16.29
C GLU A 80 2.37 9.06 -16.40
N ARG A 81 2.40 8.35 -15.29
CA ARG A 81 1.92 6.99 -15.17
C ARG A 81 0.75 6.95 -14.20
N HIS A 82 -0.41 6.55 -14.68
CA HIS A 82 -1.56 6.26 -13.84
C HIS A 82 -1.31 4.95 -13.10
N VAL A 83 -1.18 5.04 -11.77
CA VAL A 83 -1.07 3.92 -10.85
C VAL A 83 -2.45 3.40 -10.48
N LEU A 84 -3.39 4.31 -10.20
CA LEU A 84 -4.82 4.07 -10.09
C LEU A 84 -5.55 5.03 -11.02
N ASN A 85 -6.64 4.59 -11.62
CA ASN A 85 -7.40 5.38 -12.60
C ASN A 85 -8.89 5.30 -12.27
N ARG A 86 -9.42 6.35 -11.64
CA ARG A 86 -10.84 6.55 -11.35
C ARG A 86 -11.52 5.34 -10.71
N VAL A 87 -11.01 4.94 -9.54
CA VAL A 87 -11.54 3.82 -8.77
C VAL A 87 -12.71 4.29 -7.89
N ASP A 88 -13.88 3.69 -8.10
CA ASP A 88 -15.04 3.79 -7.22
C ASP A 88 -15.21 2.46 -6.46
N ALA A 89 -15.28 2.52 -5.13
CA ALA A 89 -15.40 1.32 -4.29
C ALA A 89 -16.01 1.64 -2.92
N VAL A 90 -16.69 0.64 -2.33
CA VAL A 90 -17.16 0.68 -0.94
C VAL A 90 -16.70 -0.61 -0.28
N PHE A 91 -16.08 -0.49 0.90
CA PHE A 91 -15.66 -1.60 1.73
C PHE A 91 -16.52 -1.56 3.00
N GLU A 92 -17.41 -2.53 3.13
CA GLU A 92 -18.35 -2.60 4.24
C GLU A 92 -17.71 -3.27 5.46
N PRO A 93 -18.04 -2.79 6.68
CA PRO A 93 -17.60 -3.44 7.91
C PRO A 93 -17.99 -4.93 7.96
N GLY A 94 -17.13 -5.76 8.54
CA GLY A 94 -17.41 -7.19 8.74
C GLY A 94 -17.37 -8.07 7.49
N THR A 95 -17.04 -7.51 6.33
CA THR A 95 -16.92 -8.25 5.07
C THR A 95 -15.47 -8.57 4.70
N ILE A 96 -15.27 -9.56 3.84
CA ILE A 96 -13.96 -9.85 3.25
C ILE A 96 -13.99 -9.53 1.75
N THR A 97 -13.28 -8.46 1.37
CA THR A 97 -13.18 -8.05 -0.03
C THR A 97 -11.94 -8.63 -0.71
N LEU A 98 -12.13 -9.40 -1.78
CA LEU A 98 -11.04 -9.94 -2.60
C LEU A 98 -10.71 -9.00 -3.78
N VAL A 99 -9.49 -8.44 -3.80
CA VAL A 99 -9.02 -7.56 -4.88
C VAL A 99 -8.16 -8.34 -5.88
N LEU A 100 -8.67 -8.56 -7.09
CA LEU A 100 -7.98 -9.29 -8.17
C LEU A 100 -7.53 -8.38 -9.32
N GLY A 101 -6.47 -8.78 -10.01
CA GLY A 101 -5.96 -8.06 -11.17
C GLY A 101 -4.54 -8.51 -11.53
N GLN A 102 -4.12 -8.22 -12.76
CA GLN A 102 -2.78 -8.57 -13.26
C GLN A 102 -1.66 -7.89 -12.45
N PRO A 103 -0.41 -8.41 -12.46
CA PRO A 103 0.73 -7.70 -11.90
C PRO A 103 0.84 -6.27 -12.45
N GLY A 104 1.09 -5.29 -11.58
CA GLY A 104 1.15 -3.88 -11.97
C GLY A 104 -0.18 -3.14 -12.11
N SER A 105 -1.34 -3.80 -11.88
CA SER A 105 -2.67 -3.19 -11.95
C SER A 105 -3.01 -2.20 -10.81
N GLY A 106 -2.10 -2.00 -9.85
CA GLY A 106 -2.32 -1.05 -8.75
C GLY A 106 -2.93 -1.62 -7.47
N LYS A 107 -3.15 -2.94 -7.34
CA LYS A 107 -3.72 -3.56 -6.11
C LYS A 107 -2.99 -3.16 -4.83
N THR A 108 -1.67 -3.32 -4.83
CA THR A 108 -0.81 -2.92 -3.70
C THR A 108 -0.88 -1.42 -3.43
N SER A 109 -0.99 -0.62 -4.49
CA SER A 109 -1.13 0.83 -4.37
C SER A 109 -2.46 1.21 -3.73
N LEU A 110 -3.57 0.59 -4.15
CA LEU A 110 -4.88 0.77 -3.54
C LEU A 110 -4.83 0.43 -2.05
N MET A 111 -4.33 -0.75 -1.68
CA MET A 111 -4.23 -1.17 -0.28
C MET A 111 -3.38 -0.21 0.57
N LYS A 112 -2.25 0.27 0.03
CA LYS A 112 -1.38 1.23 0.74
C LYS A 112 -2.04 2.60 0.92
N VAL A 113 -2.85 3.05 -0.03
CA VAL A 113 -3.55 4.33 0.09
C VAL A 113 -4.61 4.24 1.17
N LEU A 114 -5.39 3.15 1.14
CA LEU A 114 -6.43 2.88 2.12
C LEU A 114 -5.89 2.72 3.56
N SER A 115 -4.65 2.27 3.72
CA SER A 115 -3.98 2.17 5.03
C SER A 115 -3.15 3.40 5.41
N GLY A 116 -3.09 4.43 4.55
CA GLY A 116 -2.29 5.64 4.81
C GLY A 116 -0.78 5.43 4.67
N GLN A 117 -0.34 4.29 4.15
CA GLN A 117 1.06 3.92 3.97
C GLN A 117 1.55 4.11 2.52
N PHE A 118 0.78 4.79 1.68
CA PHE A 118 1.22 5.12 0.33
C PHE A 118 2.26 6.25 0.36
N PRO A 119 3.42 6.09 -0.30
CA PRO A 119 4.46 7.10 -0.28
C PRO A 119 4.06 8.34 -1.09
N MET A 120 3.72 9.43 -0.38
CA MET A 120 3.41 10.73 -1.00
C MET A 120 4.70 11.47 -1.32
N GLN A 121 5.25 11.20 -2.51
CA GLN A 121 6.40 11.91 -3.06
C GLN A 121 5.95 13.11 -3.89
N LYS A 122 6.82 14.12 -4.08
CA LYS A 122 6.51 15.35 -4.86
C LYS A 122 6.07 15.09 -6.31
N ASN A 123 6.43 13.93 -6.86
CA ASN A 123 6.08 13.51 -8.21
C ASN A 123 4.80 12.68 -8.26
N VAL A 124 4.11 12.50 -7.15
CA VAL A 124 2.83 11.77 -7.06
C VAL A 124 1.70 12.77 -6.83
N THR A 125 0.59 12.55 -7.51
CA THR A 125 -0.67 13.26 -7.28
C THR A 125 -1.77 12.24 -7.01
N VAL A 126 -2.55 12.49 -5.96
CA VAL A 126 -3.76 11.74 -5.62
C VAL A 126 -4.95 12.66 -5.88
N ASP A 127 -5.93 12.17 -6.61
CA ASP A 127 -7.17 12.86 -6.95
C ASP A 127 -8.37 11.97 -6.62
N GLY A 128 -9.55 12.58 -6.48
CA GLY A 128 -10.76 11.94 -5.96
C GLY A 128 -10.84 11.93 -4.44
N ASP A 129 -11.85 11.24 -3.91
CA ASP A 129 -12.20 11.25 -2.49
C ASP A 129 -12.05 9.86 -1.88
N ILE A 130 -11.55 9.83 -0.64
CA ILE A 130 -11.59 8.65 0.22
C ILE A 130 -12.18 9.10 1.56
N SER A 131 -13.16 8.34 2.06
CA SER A 131 -13.78 8.61 3.36
C SER A 131 -13.89 7.36 4.21
N TYR A 132 -13.80 7.54 5.52
CA TYR A 132 -13.90 6.50 6.54
C TYR A 132 -15.03 6.87 7.50
N ASN A 133 -16.13 6.13 7.49
CA ASN A 133 -17.37 6.49 8.20
C ASN A 133 -17.77 7.98 7.99
N GLY A 134 -17.65 8.47 6.74
CA GLY A 134 -17.97 9.85 6.37
C GLY A 134 -16.91 10.92 6.69
N ARG A 135 -15.85 10.58 7.44
CA ARG A 135 -14.71 11.48 7.67
C ARG A 135 -13.73 11.43 6.51
N THR A 136 -13.13 12.57 6.16
CA THR A 136 -12.23 12.65 5.00
C THR A 136 -10.89 11.96 5.25
N TRP A 137 -10.25 11.48 4.19
CA TRP A 137 -8.93 10.88 4.27
C TRP A 137 -7.87 11.82 4.84
N GLN A 138 -7.94 13.12 4.53
CA GLN A 138 -6.99 14.11 5.04
C GLN A 138 -7.11 14.30 6.56
N GLU A 139 -8.34 14.29 7.10
CA GLU A 139 -8.58 14.38 8.55
C GLU A 139 -8.03 13.17 9.30
N LEU A 140 -8.17 11.98 8.72
CA LEU A 140 -7.82 10.72 9.38
C LEU A 140 -6.42 10.23 9.06
N LEU A 141 -5.73 10.77 8.05
CA LEU A 141 -4.39 10.34 7.66
C LEU A 141 -3.40 10.22 8.85
N PRO A 142 -3.36 11.14 9.84
CA PRO A 142 -2.48 11.01 10.99
C PRO A 142 -2.83 9.84 11.94
N LYS A 143 -4.10 9.45 11.98
CA LYS A 143 -4.63 8.37 12.85
C LYS A 143 -4.81 7.06 12.10
N LEU A 144 -4.77 7.07 10.77
CA LEU A 144 -5.03 5.92 9.90
C LEU A 144 -4.18 4.69 10.23
N PRO A 145 -2.88 4.82 10.58
CA PRO A 145 -2.08 3.66 10.98
C PRO A 145 -2.59 2.94 12.24
N GLN A 146 -3.40 3.60 13.07
CA GLN A 146 -4.05 3.00 14.24
C GLN A 146 -5.38 2.33 13.88
N LEU A 147 -5.97 2.70 12.74
CA LEU A 147 -7.29 2.23 12.29
C LEU A 147 -7.21 1.17 11.18
N ALA A 148 -6.10 1.15 10.43
CA ALA A 148 -5.90 0.26 9.30
C ALA A 148 -4.46 -0.28 9.28
N ALA A 149 -4.33 -1.61 9.34
CA ALA A 149 -3.06 -2.30 9.20
C ALA A 149 -2.87 -2.80 7.76
N TYR A 150 -1.68 -2.57 7.20
CA TYR A 150 -1.28 -3.16 5.91
C TYR A 150 -0.17 -4.19 6.13
N VAL A 151 -0.45 -5.43 5.73
CA VAL A 151 0.50 -6.54 5.78
C VAL A 151 1.18 -6.67 4.41
N PRO A 152 2.49 -6.44 4.29
CA PRO A 152 3.21 -6.56 3.02
C PRO A 152 3.33 -8.03 2.57
N GLN A 153 3.65 -8.23 1.29
CA GLN A 153 3.86 -9.58 0.73
C GLN A 153 5.06 -10.31 1.35
N THR A 154 6.05 -9.58 1.85
CA THR A 154 7.26 -10.14 2.45
C THR A 154 7.34 -9.71 3.91
N ASP A 155 7.47 -10.68 4.80
CA ASP A 155 7.62 -10.43 6.22
C ASP A 155 9.01 -9.89 6.55
N LYS A 156 9.05 -8.94 7.49
CA LYS A 156 10.29 -8.46 8.10
C LYS A 156 10.22 -8.81 9.57
N HIS A 157 11.07 -9.73 10.00
CA HIS A 157 11.18 -10.15 11.40
C HIS A 157 12.64 -10.10 11.82
N PHE A 158 12.88 -9.85 13.11
CA PHE A 158 14.21 -9.95 13.68
C PHE A 158 14.55 -11.43 13.89
N PRO A 159 15.59 -11.98 13.23
CA PRO A 159 15.88 -13.40 13.28
C PRO A 159 16.35 -13.87 14.67
N ALA A 160 16.73 -12.93 15.54
CA ALA A 160 17.20 -13.20 16.89
C ALA A 160 16.09 -13.23 17.95
N LEU A 161 14.85 -12.86 17.60
CA LEU A 161 13.73 -12.85 18.55
C LEU A 161 12.83 -14.07 18.33
N SER A 162 12.36 -14.64 19.43
CA SER A 162 11.24 -15.58 19.44
C SER A 162 9.92 -14.88 19.10
N VAL A 163 8.89 -15.67 18.80
CA VAL A 163 7.53 -15.15 18.53
C VAL A 163 6.99 -14.37 19.72
N GLN A 164 7.18 -14.90 20.93
CA GLN A 164 6.73 -14.23 22.16
C GLN A 164 7.41 -12.88 22.34
N GLU A 165 8.74 -12.82 22.27
CA GLU A 165 9.49 -11.57 22.40
C GLU A 165 9.10 -10.54 21.32
N THR A 166 8.80 -11.01 20.11
CA THR A 166 8.32 -10.15 19.01
C THR A 166 6.96 -9.54 19.32
N LEU A 167 6.03 -10.33 19.87
CA LEU A 167 4.69 -9.86 20.25
C LEU A 167 4.74 -8.93 21.46
N GLU A 168 5.56 -9.23 22.46
CA GLU A 168 5.79 -8.37 23.62
C GLU A 168 6.39 -7.03 23.21
N PHE A 169 7.38 -7.03 22.31
CA PHE A 169 7.95 -5.81 21.74
C PHE A 169 6.90 -4.99 20.98
N ALA A 170 6.10 -5.64 20.13
CA ALA A 170 5.04 -4.98 19.37
C ALA A 170 3.99 -4.35 20.31
N HIS A 171 3.58 -5.07 21.36
CA HIS A 171 2.66 -4.57 22.37
C HIS A 171 3.21 -3.34 23.10
N ALA A 172 4.47 -3.35 23.51
CA ALA A 172 5.12 -2.21 24.16
C ALA A 172 5.24 -0.97 23.25
N CYS A 173 5.24 -1.16 21.92
CA CYS A 173 5.30 -0.08 20.95
C CYS A 173 3.91 0.47 20.55
N CYS A 174 2.81 -0.19 20.94
CA CYS A 174 1.47 0.35 20.72
C CYS A 174 1.26 1.57 21.62
N PRO A 175 0.97 2.76 21.07
CA PRO A 175 0.64 3.92 21.89
C PRO A 175 -0.63 3.63 22.71
N GLU A 176 -0.62 3.98 24.00
CA GLU A 176 -1.81 3.90 24.84
C GLU A 176 -2.97 4.70 24.22
N GLU A 177 -4.17 4.14 24.27
CA GLU A 177 -5.38 4.79 23.76
C GLU A 177 -5.56 6.15 24.44
N VAL A 178 -5.44 7.23 23.67
CA VAL A 178 -6.01 8.52 24.08
C VAL A 178 -7.52 8.38 23.94
N ALA A 179 -8.16 7.92 25.02
CA ALA A 179 -9.60 8.01 25.18
C ALA A 179 -10.02 9.48 25.00
N SER A 180 -10.80 9.78 23.97
CA SER A 180 -11.46 11.07 23.74
C SER A 180 -12.70 10.87 22.89
#